data_AF-A0A9P4W5U6-F1
#
_entry.id   AF-A0A9P4W5U6-F1
#
_cell.length_a   1.000
_cell.length_b   1.000
_cell.length_c   1.000
_cell.angle_alpha   90.00
_cell.angle_beta   90.00
_cell.angle_gamma   90.00
#
_symmetry.space_group_name_H-M   'P 1'
#
loop_
_entity.id
_entity.type
_entity.pdbx_description
1 polymer ?
#
loop_
_entity_poly.entity_id
_entity_poly.type
_entity_poly.pdbx_seq_one_letter_code
_entity_poly.pdbx_strand_id
1 'polypeptide(L)'
;MYISSILITALAATSTAQASNFTITEDLDSRVELPKRFFGIDKIFGSIGGTIGGFLGVGAGNKASSGEECPAVWTQISAQLTQQFLADGQCTDAARAAIRSSFHDCFNGACDGSLILADECSRGENRGLQRLCDNLGTVQENTGVGMADLIQFAAAHAIKTCPGGPTIPVKVGREDSDVASPAGILPSGHAQSGDLIKLFASKGFSPVDLAALLGAHTAAKQRSTAPDQPQELDSTVGTWDNRFYSETRSGKAPFTLPSDKSIAQNPITMLPFNTFALSKGAWDRAFVSAMTKMSMIGVDADGLIDCTSALPGGSRKRDIRNSNIFDRFKF
;
A
#
# COMPACT_ATOMS: atom_id res chain seq x y z
N MET A 1 47.03 -24.61 -27.84
CA MET A 1 47.51 -26.01 -27.70
C MET A 1 48.00 -26.22 -26.29
N TYR A 2 47.17 -26.80 -25.43
CA TYR A 2 47.49 -27.88 -24.50
C TYR A 2 46.16 -28.27 -23.84
N ILE A 3 45.73 -29.48 -24.17
CA ILE A 3 44.51 -30.13 -23.72
C ILE A 3 44.88 -30.89 -22.44
N SER A 4 44.06 -30.80 -21.40
CA SER A 4 43.99 -31.86 -20.40
C SER A 4 42.55 -32.05 -19.97
N SER A 5 42.02 -33.21 -20.35
CA SER A 5 40.66 -33.66 -20.15
C SER A 5 40.48 -34.16 -18.71
N ILE A 6 39.43 -33.71 -18.03
CA ILE A 6 38.86 -34.42 -16.89
C ILE A 6 37.41 -34.75 -17.23
N LEU A 7 37.18 -36.04 -17.43
CA LEU A 7 35.88 -36.67 -17.61
C LEU A 7 35.27 -36.86 -16.20
N ILE A 8 34.12 -36.24 -15.93
CA ILE A 8 33.24 -36.66 -14.82
C ILE A 8 31.89 -37.03 -15.44
N THR A 9 31.59 -38.31 -15.33
CA THR A 9 30.31 -38.93 -15.68
C THR A 9 29.43 -38.91 -14.43
N ALA A 10 28.26 -38.28 -14.49
CA ALA A 10 27.22 -38.48 -13.48
C ALA A 10 25.81 -38.26 -14.08
N LEU A 11 25.15 -39.39 -14.31
CA LEU A 11 23.71 -39.67 -14.29
C LEU A 11 22.70 -38.54 -14.58
N ALA A 12 22.05 -38.67 -15.73
CA ALA A 12 20.73 -38.11 -15.99
C ALA A 12 19.67 -38.92 -15.20
N ALA A 13 18.92 -38.27 -14.32
CA ALA A 13 17.67 -38.79 -13.78
C ALA A 13 16.51 -38.19 -14.58
N THR A 14 15.94 -38.99 -15.48
CA THR A 14 14.68 -38.72 -16.16
C THR A 14 13.53 -39.03 -15.21
N SER A 15 12.82 -38.00 -14.75
CA SER A 15 11.58 -38.16 -13.99
C SER A 15 10.41 -38.27 -14.97
N THR A 16 9.89 -39.49 -15.14
CA THR A 16 8.60 -39.75 -15.78
C THR A 16 7.49 -39.56 -14.75
N ALA A 17 6.86 -38.39 -14.73
CA ALA A 17 5.59 -38.20 -14.02
C ALA A 17 4.45 -38.78 -14.86
N GLN A 18 3.85 -39.87 -14.37
CA GLN A 18 2.62 -40.45 -14.89
C GLN A 18 1.46 -39.47 -14.77
N ALA A 19 0.80 -39.20 -15.89
CA ALA A 19 -0.50 -38.54 -15.94
C ALA A 19 -1.59 -39.51 -15.49
N SER A 20 -2.25 -39.21 -14.39
CA SER A 20 -3.51 -39.85 -14.01
C SER A 20 -4.65 -39.20 -14.78
N ASN A 21 -5.22 -39.93 -15.73
CA ASN A 21 -6.47 -39.59 -16.40
C ASN A 21 -7.61 -39.53 -15.36
N PHE A 22 -8.14 -38.34 -15.10
CA PHE A 22 -9.41 -38.17 -14.41
C PHE A 22 -10.48 -37.85 -15.45
N THR A 23 -11.29 -38.85 -15.78
CA THR A 23 -12.44 -38.75 -16.67
C THR A 23 -13.61 -38.15 -15.87
N ILE A 24 -14.10 -36.98 -16.27
CA ILE A 24 -15.35 -36.42 -15.79
C ILE A 24 -16.46 -36.94 -16.69
N THR A 25 -17.33 -37.80 -16.16
CA THR A 25 -18.65 -38.08 -16.72
C THR A 25 -19.65 -37.11 -16.08
N GLU A 26 -20.45 -36.46 -16.93
CA GLU A 26 -21.66 -35.73 -16.54
C GLU A 26 -22.61 -36.65 -15.76
N ASP A 27 -23.23 -36.12 -14.71
CA ASP A 27 -24.59 -36.52 -14.39
C ASP A 27 -25.40 -35.34 -13.80
N LEU A 28 -26.65 -35.30 -14.24
CA LEU A 28 -27.64 -34.24 -14.05
C LEU A 28 -28.38 -34.41 -12.71
N ASP A 29 -28.96 -33.29 -12.27
CA ASP A 29 -30.15 -33.19 -11.43
C ASP A 29 -30.02 -33.57 -9.94
N SER A 30 -30.00 -32.53 -9.09
CA SER A 30 -30.89 -32.51 -7.91
C SER A 30 -30.99 -31.11 -7.33
N ARG A 31 -32.24 -30.67 -7.21
CA ARG A 31 -32.71 -29.37 -6.74
C ARG A 31 -32.44 -29.17 -5.25
N VAL A 32 -31.98 -27.98 -4.86
CA VAL A 32 -32.04 -27.51 -3.47
C VAL A 32 -32.80 -26.18 -3.44
N GLU A 33 -33.95 -26.19 -2.77
CA GLU A 33 -34.88 -25.07 -2.61
C GLU A 33 -34.38 -24.05 -1.57
N LEU A 34 -34.56 -22.75 -1.88
CA LEU A 34 -34.41 -21.63 -0.94
C LEU A 34 -35.66 -21.49 -0.04
N PRO A 35 -35.51 -21.21 1.26
CA PRO A 35 -36.65 -20.80 2.07
C PRO A 35 -36.92 -19.30 1.90
N LYS A 36 -38.10 -19.01 1.37
CA LYS A 36 -38.79 -17.70 1.43
C LYS A 36 -39.37 -17.52 2.83
N ARG A 37 -39.14 -16.37 3.47
CA ARG A 37 -40.08 -15.81 4.47
C ARG A 37 -40.29 -14.33 4.20
N PHE A 38 -41.49 -14.03 3.73
CA PHE A 38 -42.09 -12.71 3.62
C PHE A 38 -43.47 -12.85 4.27
N PHE A 39 -43.77 -12.05 5.29
CA PHE A 39 -45.09 -11.66 5.80
C PHE A 39 -44.82 -10.67 6.94
N GLY A 40 -45.39 -9.47 7.03
CA GLY A 40 -46.38 -8.80 6.19
C GLY A 40 -46.38 -7.31 6.59
N ILE A 41 -46.79 -6.47 5.65
CA ILE A 41 -47.03 -5.05 5.87
C ILE A 41 -48.55 -4.90 5.92
N ASP A 42 -49.10 -4.50 7.05
CA ASP A 42 -50.41 -3.83 7.06
C ASP A 42 -50.49 -2.85 8.23
N LYS A 43 -50.65 -1.58 7.84
CA LYS A 43 -51.42 -0.50 8.45
C LYS A 43 -51.52 -0.45 9.99
N ILE A 44 -51.09 0.70 10.55
CA ILE A 44 -51.95 1.61 11.33
C ILE A 44 -51.33 3.02 11.25
N PHE A 45 -51.99 3.91 10.51
CA PHE A 45 -51.91 5.37 10.70
C PHE A 45 -53.18 5.75 11.47
N GLY A 46 -53.08 6.50 12.56
CA GLY A 46 -54.25 6.93 13.32
C GLY A 46 -53.92 7.74 14.58
N SER A 47 -53.99 9.05 14.41
CA SER A 47 -53.96 10.17 15.37
C SER A 47 -54.66 9.95 16.73
N ILE A 48 -54.23 10.76 17.73
CA ILE A 48 -54.96 11.49 18.81
C ILE A 48 -54.05 11.47 20.05
N GLY A 49 -53.50 12.59 20.55
CA GLY A 49 -54.18 13.64 21.31
C GLY A 49 -53.35 13.90 22.57
N GLY A 50 -53.00 15.15 22.85
CA GLY A 50 -51.96 15.51 23.83
C GLY A 50 -52.37 15.45 25.30
N THR A 51 -51.36 15.56 26.18
CA THR A 51 -51.51 16.19 27.50
C THR A 51 -50.16 16.71 28.01
N ILE A 52 -50.21 17.91 28.56
CA ILE A 52 -49.13 18.67 29.20
C ILE A 52 -48.83 18.04 30.56
N GLY A 53 -47.55 17.91 30.91
CA GLY A 53 -47.09 17.55 32.25
C GLY A 53 -45.57 17.59 32.33
N GLY A 54 -45.01 18.71 32.78
CA GLY A 54 -43.57 18.88 32.93
C GLY A 54 -43.00 18.05 34.07
N PHE A 55 -41.80 17.49 33.89
CA PHE A 55 -40.87 17.13 34.95
C PHE A 55 -39.43 17.11 34.38
N LEU A 56 -38.50 17.52 35.24
CA LEU A 56 -37.05 17.69 35.03
C LEU A 56 -36.39 16.57 34.20
N GLY A 57 -35.67 16.96 33.14
CA GLY A 57 -34.92 16.06 32.26
C GLY A 57 -33.49 16.54 32.05
N VAL A 58 -32.59 15.92 32.82
CA VAL A 58 -31.13 15.82 32.67
C VAL A 58 -30.66 15.98 31.23
N GLY A 59 -29.63 16.81 31.04
CA GLY A 59 -28.94 16.96 29.76
C GLY A 59 -28.55 15.60 29.20
N ALA A 60 -29.19 15.22 28.10
CA ALA A 60 -28.72 14.15 27.25
C ALA A 60 -27.42 14.62 26.61
N GLY A 61 -26.31 14.36 27.31
CA GLY A 61 -25.01 14.30 26.68
C GLY A 61 -25.12 13.30 25.54
N ASN A 62 -25.06 13.81 24.31
CA ASN A 62 -24.71 12.99 23.17
C ASN A 62 -23.38 12.30 23.51
N LYS A 63 -23.44 11.03 23.90
CA LYS A 63 -22.29 10.13 23.81
C LYS A 63 -21.98 9.98 22.32
N ALA A 64 -21.29 10.97 21.77
CA ALA A 64 -20.35 10.73 20.71
C ALA A 64 -19.42 9.63 21.24
N SER A 65 -19.25 8.56 20.47
CA SER A 65 -18.17 7.60 20.72
C SER A 65 -16.90 8.43 20.93
N SER A 66 -16.31 8.33 22.11
CA SER A 66 -14.97 8.85 22.36
C SER A 66 -14.02 8.01 21.52
N GLY A 67 -13.93 8.32 20.23
CA GLY A 67 -12.84 7.86 19.40
C GLY A 67 -11.59 8.39 20.06
N GLU A 68 -10.73 7.48 20.48
CA GLU A 68 -9.48 7.81 21.14
C GLU A 68 -8.71 8.80 20.26
N GLU A 69 -8.29 9.92 20.85
CA GLU A 69 -7.60 10.97 20.10
C GLU A 69 -6.20 10.47 19.72
N CYS A 70 -5.75 10.80 18.51
CA CYS A 70 -4.41 10.42 18.07
C CYS A 70 -3.34 10.90 19.07
N PRO A 71 -2.48 10.02 19.61
CA PRO A 71 -1.50 10.41 20.61
C PRO A 71 -0.59 11.56 20.15
N ALA A 72 -0.37 12.54 21.03
CA ALA A 72 0.35 13.78 20.70
C ALA A 72 1.78 13.55 20.17
N VAL A 73 2.41 12.42 20.53
CA VAL A 73 3.73 12.00 20.02
C VAL A 73 3.78 11.95 18.50
N TRP A 74 2.68 11.57 17.82
CA TRP A 74 2.63 11.49 16.36
C TRP A 74 2.74 12.87 15.69
N THR A 75 2.33 13.94 16.37
CA THR A 75 2.53 15.30 15.87
C THR A 75 4.01 15.70 15.96
N GLN A 76 4.71 15.26 17.01
CA GLN A 76 6.15 15.50 17.17
C GLN A 76 6.95 14.73 16.12
N ILE A 77 6.64 13.44 15.95
CA ILE A 77 7.21 12.58 14.90
C ILE A 77 6.95 13.20 13.51
N SER A 78 5.74 13.71 13.25
CA SER A 78 5.45 14.37 11.98
C SER A 78 6.34 15.59 11.72
N ALA A 79 6.56 16.44 12.72
CA ALA A 79 7.45 17.59 12.57
C ALA A 79 8.90 17.16 12.24
N GLN A 80 9.38 16.09 12.88
CA GLN A 80 10.70 15.52 12.60
C GLN A 80 10.78 14.92 11.19
N LEU A 81 9.82 14.10 10.79
CA LEU A 81 9.80 13.45 9.48
C LEU A 81 9.65 14.46 8.34
N THR A 82 8.88 15.54 8.53
CA THR A 82 8.76 16.63 7.54
C THR A 82 10.12 17.21 7.17
N GLN A 83 10.99 17.46 8.16
CA GLN A 83 12.34 18.01 7.94
C GLN A 83 13.23 17.04 7.17
N GLN A 84 13.01 15.73 7.31
CA GLN A 84 13.78 14.71 6.61
C GLN A 84 13.27 14.43 5.20
N PHE A 85 11.96 14.61 4.96
CA PHE A 85 11.29 14.16 3.74
C PHE A 85 11.17 15.22 2.65
N LEU A 86 11.37 16.50 2.97
CA LEU A 86 11.34 17.59 2.00
C LEU A 86 12.64 18.41 2.05
N ALA A 87 13.30 18.56 0.91
CA ALA A 87 14.43 19.47 0.73
C ALA A 87 14.30 20.16 -0.63
N ASP A 88 14.56 21.47 -0.69
CA ASP A 88 14.49 22.26 -1.92
C ASP A 88 13.16 22.13 -2.70
N GLY A 89 12.06 21.95 -1.95
CA GLY A 89 10.72 21.75 -2.53
C GLY A 89 10.54 20.40 -3.24
N GLN A 90 11.41 19.41 -3.01
CA GLN A 90 11.34 18.07 -3.58
C GLN A 90 11.38 16.98 -2.51
N CYS A 91 10.78 15.84 -2.82
CA CYS A 91 10.93 14.63 -2.01
C CYS A 91 12.43 14.30 -1.84
N THR A 92 12.86 13.90 -0.65
CA THR A 92 14.22 13.40 -0.39
C THR A 92 14.34 11.89 -0.54
N ASP A 93 15.56 11.37 -0.61
CA ASP A 93 15.79 9.92 -0.63
C ASP A 93 15.23 9.21 0.62
N ALA A 94 15.17 9.88 1.78
CA ALA A 94 14.54 9.35 2.99
C ALA A 94 13.03 9.16 2.80
N ALA A 95 12.35 10.11 2.14
CA ALA A 95 10.93 9.98 1.81
C ALA A 95 10.68 8.76 0.90
N ARG A 96 11.51 8.54 -0.14
CA ARG A 96 11.37 7.38 -1.05
C ARG A 96 11.57 6.06 -0.33
N ALA A 97 12.57 6.02 0.56
CA ALA A 97 12.82 4.85 1.36
C ALA A 97 11.63 4.55 2.28
N ALA A 98 11.04 5.57 2.93
CA ALA A 98 9.85 5.41 3.77
C ALA A 98 8.62 4.93 3.00
N ILE A 99 8.41 5.43 1.78
CA ILE A 99 7.35 4.92 0.88
C ILE A 99 7.57 3.43 0.59
N ARG A 100 8.80 3.05 0.24
CA ARG A 100 9.18 1.67 -0.07
C ARG A 100 9.07 0.76 1.16
N SER A 101 9.46 1.21 2.35
CA SER A 101 9.51 0.36 3.54
C SER A 101 8.14 -0.20 3.93
N SER A 102 7.06 0.57 3.74
CA SER A 102 5.70 0.07 3.99
C SER A 102 5.35 -1.16 3.14
N PHE A 103 5.72 -1.18 1.86
CA PHE A 103 5.54 -2.37 1.01
C PHE A 103 6.45 -3.53 1.48
N HIS A 104 7.70 -3.23 1.82
CA HIS A 104 8.70 -4.24 2.21
C HIS A 104 8.45 -4.87 3.59
N ASP A 105 7.78 -4.15 4.49
CA ASP A 105 7.31 -4.66 5.78
C ASP A 105 6.05 -5.51 5.61
N CYS A 106 5.03 -5.00 4.90
CA CYS A 106 3.74 -5.66 4.82
C CYS A 106 3.68 -6.89 3.88
N PHE A 107 4.34 -6.83 2.73
CA PHE A 107 3.95 -7.69 1.60
C PHE A 107 4.49 -9.12 1.71
N ASN A 108 5.63 -9.32 2.37
CA ASN A 108 6.23 -10.63 2.64
C ASN A 108 5.53 -11.38 3.79
N GLY A 109 4.94 -10.68 4.75
CA GLY A 109 4.21 -11.24 5.89
C GLY A 109 2.99 -10.41 6.26
N ALA A 110 3.18 -9.54 7.25
CA ALA A 110 2.20 -8.64 7.85
C ALA A 110 2.83 -7.25 8.06
N CYS A 111 1.99 -6.22 8.23
CA CYS A 111 2.50 -4.90 8.62
C CYS A 111 2.76 -4.86 10.13
N ASP A 112 3.81 -5.51 10.59
CA ASP A 112 4.10 -5.76 12.02
C ASP A 112 5.47 -5.22 12.46
N GLY A 113 6.14 -4.44 11.62
CA GLY A 113 7.43 -3.85 11.95
C GLY A 113 8.61 -4.82 11.89
N SER A 114 8.39 -6.09 11.50
CA SER A 114 9.44 -7.11 11.42
C SER A 114 10.57 -6.70 10.50
N LEU A 115 10.31 -5.82 9.51
CA LEU A 115 11.34 -5.28 8.63
C LEU A 115 12.54 -4.75 9.41
N ILE A 116 12.28 -4.04 10.52
CA ILE A 116 13.32 -3.43 11.36
C ILE A 116 13.56 -4.27 12.62
N LEU A 117 12.51 -4.72 13.30
CA LEU A 117 12.63 -5.44 14.57
C LEU A 117 13.28 -6.82 14.44
N ALA A 118 13.14 -7.46 13.27
CA ALA A 118 13.73 -8.76 12.98
C ALA A 118 14.97 -8.69 12.06
N ASP A 119 15.58 -7.50 11.93
CA ASP A 119 16.77 -7.23 11.11
C ASP A 119 16.64 -7.67 9.63
N GLU A 120 15.45 -7.53 9.04
CA GLU A 120 15.26 -7.88 7.63
C GLU A 120 15.89 -6.88 6.67
N CYS A 121 16.20 -5.66 7.13
CA CYS A 121 16.92 -4.66 6.33
C CYS A 121 18.32 -5.15 5.90
N SER A 122 18.90 -6.15 6.56
CA SER A 122 20.15 -6.80 6.16
C SER A 122 20.01 -7.70 4.91
N ARG A 123 18.78 -8.10 4.55
CA ARG A 123 18.49 -9.01 3.42
C ARG A 123 18.71 -8.34 2.07
N GLY A 124 19.08 -9.14 1.08
CA GLY A 124 19.36 -8.68 -0.29
C GLY A 124 18.17 -7.98 -0.97
N GLU A 125 16.96 -8.48 -0.73
CA GLU A 125 15.68 -7.92 -1.23
C GLU A 125 15.33 -6.54 -0.64
N ASN A 126 15.89 -6.22 0.54
CA ASN A 126 15.70 -4.97 1.26
C ASN A 126 16.87 -3.99 1.10
N ARG A 127 17.83 -4.30 0.22
CA ARG A 127 19.00 -3.45 -0.07
C ARG A 127 18.57 -2.01 -0.38
N GLY A 128 19.22 -1.05 0.27
CA GLY A 128 18.94 0.38 0.14
C GLY A 128 18.03 0.96 1.23
N LEU A 129 17.42 0.12 2.08
CA LEU A 129 16.60 0.56 3.22
C LEU A 129 17.39 0.77 4.51
N GLN A 130 18.65 0.32 4.61
CA GLN A 130 19.44 0.31 5.85
C GLN A 130 19.44 1.67 6.57
N ARG A 131 19.74 2.76 5.85
CA ARG A 131 19.75 4.12 6.43
C ARG A 131 18.40 4.56 6.97
N LEU A 132 17.30 4.13 6.35
CA LEU A 132 15.96 4.40 6.85
C LEU A 132 15.68 3.56 8.10
N CYS A 133 16.06 2.28 8.09
CA CYS A 133 15.87 1.39 9.22
C CYS A 133 16.60 1.92 10.47
N ASP A 134 17.86 2.35 10.33
CA ASP A 134 18.63 2.99 11.41
C ASP A 134 17.93 4.26 11.92
N ASN A 135 17.45 5.10 11.01
CA ASN A 135 16.77 6.35 11.34
C ASN A 135 15.45 6.11 12.10
N LEU A 136 14.59 5.22 11.60
CA LEU A 136 13.33 4.89 12.26
C LEU A 136 13.56 4.15 13.57
N GLY A 137 14.60 3.31 13.68
CA GLY A 137 15.04 2.73 14.95
C GLY A 137 15.37 3.80 15.98
N THR A 138 16.13 4.82 15.58
CA THR A 138 16.41 5.98 16.46
C THR A 138 15.14 6.76 16.83
N VAL A 139 14.19 6.94 15.90
CA VAL A 139 12.91 7.59 16.21
C VAL A 139 12.11 6.77 17.23
N GLN A 140 12.06 5.45 17.06
CA GLN A 140 11.39 4.54 17.97
C GLN A 140 12.02 4.59 19.37
N GLU A 141 13.33 4.49 19.48
CA GLU A 141 14.07 4.58 20.76
C GLU A 141 13.77 5.88 21.52
N ASN A 142 13.63 7.00 20.80
CA ASN A 142 13.38 8.31 21.41
C ASN A 142 11.92 8.55 21.80
N THR A 143 10.97 7.86 21.17
CA THR A 143 9.53 8.16 21.31
C THR A 143 8.73 7.05 21.96
N GLY A 144 9.23 5.82 21.94
CA GLY A 144 8.58 4.62 22.48
C GLY A 144 7.34 4.16 21.69
N VAL A 145 7.12 4.66 20.48
CA VAL A 145 6.02 4.19 19.62
C VAL A 145 6.32 2.79 19.06
N GLY A 146 5.29 2.05 18.64
CA GLY A 146 5.49 0.78 17.93
C GLY A 146 6.16 0.99 16.57
N MET A 147 7.08 0.09 16.21
CA MET A 147 7.80 0.15 14.94
C MET A 147 6.87 -0.09 13.74
N ALA A 148 5.91 -1.01 13.86
CA ALA A 148 4.92 -1.29 12.84
C ALA A 148 4.15 -0.03 12.45
N ASP A 149 3.68 0.71 13.45
CA ASP A 149 2.99 1.99 13.25
C ASP A 149 3.92 3.06 12.69
N LEU A 150 5.16 3.12 13.17
CA LEU A 150 6.14 4.10 12.72
C LEU A 150 6.46 3.93 11.23
N ILE A 151 6.61 2.70 10.73
CA ILE A 151 6.83 2.42 9.30
C ILE A 151 5.63 2.89 8.46
N GLN A 152 4.40 2.54 8.87
CA GLN A 152 3.21 2.92 8.11
C GLN A 152 2.92 4.42 8.17
N PHE A 153 3.17 5.05 9.32
CA PHE A 153 3.09 6.50 9.48
C PHE A 153 4.15 7.22 8.65
N ALA A 154 5.40 6.76 8.66
CA ALA A 154 6.46 7.34 7.85
C ALA A 154 6.16 7.26 6.36
N ALA A 155 5.60 6.15 5.87
CA ALA A 155 5.19 6.01 4.47
C ALA A 155 4.07 6.98 4.08
N ALA A 156 2.98 7.01 4.85
CA ALA A 156 1.85 7.93 4.60
C ALA A 156 2.30 9.40 4.67
N HIS A 157 3.18 9.71 5.62
CA HIS A 157 3.76 11.03 5.81
C HIS A 157 4.67 11.42 4.64
N ALA A 158 5.55 10.54 4.19
CA ALA A 158 6.42 10.79 3.05
C ALA A 158 5.61 11.11 1.79
N ILE A 159 4.55 10.33 1.52
CA ILE A 159 3.63 10.58 0.41
C ILE A 159 3.01 11.97 0.55
N LYS A 160 2.46 12.32 1.72
CA LYS A 160 1.83 13.63 1.94
C LYS A 160 2.80 14.80 1.84
N THR A 161 4.03 14.63 2.31
CA THR A 161 5.09 15.65 2.28
C THR A 161 5.59 15.90 0.85
N CYS A 162 5.66 14.85 0.04
CA CYS A 162 6.02 14.95 -1.36
C CYS A 162 5.09 15.93 -2.13
N PRO A 163 5.62 16.86 -2.93
CA PRO A 163 4.79 17.81 -3.66
C PRO A 163 3.80 17.09 -4.59
N GLY A 164 2.50 17.36 -4.44
CA GLY A 164 1.44 16.69 -5.22
C GLY A 164 0.92 15.38 -4.61
N GLY A 165 1.45 14.97 -3.46
CA GLY A 165 1.07 13.74 -2.77
C GLY A 165 -0.35 13.76 -2.19
N PRO A 166 -1.13 12.67 -2.36
CA PRO A 166 -2.44 12.55 -1.71
C PRO A 166 -2.28 12.26 -0.21
N THR A 167 -3.35 12.51 0.55
CA THR A 167 -3.42 12.08 1.95
C THR A 167 -3.82 10.60 2.01
N ILE A 168 -2.91 9.75 2.49
CA ILE A 168 -3.19 8.34 2.80
C ILE A 168 -3.72 8.26 4.24
N PRO A 169 -4.92 7.68 4.48
CA PRO A 169 -5.37 7.40 5.83
C PRO A 169 -4.38 6.52 6.57
N VAL A 170 -3.99 6.92 7.77
CA VAL A 170 -3.09 6.15 8.63
C VAL A 170 -3.74 5.95 9.99
N LYS A 171 -3.67 4.70 10.45
CA LYS A 171 -4.06 4.31 11.79
C LYS A 171 -2.84 3.83 12.58
N VAL A 172 -2.93 3.86 13.89
CA VAL A 172 -1.92 3.36 14.82
C VAL A 172 -2.56 2.41 15.84
N GLY A 173 -1.77 1.55 16.46
CA GLY A 173 -2.19 0.47 17.35
C GLY A 173 -1.81 -0.93 16.87
N ARG A 174 -0.87 -1.05 15.91
CA ARG A 174 -0.39 -2.36 15.45
C ARG A 174 0.42 -3.07 16.53
N GLU A 175 0.35 -4.39 16.51
CA GLU A 175 1.24 -5.23 17.32
C GLU A 175 2.59 -5.36 16.60
N ASP A 176 3.66 -5.08 17.33
CA ASP A 176 5.04 -5.23 16.85
C ASP A 176 5.45 -6.72 16.88
N SER A 177 6.23 -7.15 15.89
CA SER A 177 6.77 -8.50 15.77
C SER A 177 8.27 -8.45 15.54
N ASP A 178 9.03 -9.21 16.34
CA ASP A 178 10.46 -9.50 16.13
C ASP A 178 10.68 -10.80 15.34
N VAL A 179 9.60 -11.41 14.84
CA VAL A 179 9.65 -12.62 14.02
C VAL A 179 9.77 -12.23 12.56
N ALA A 180 10.90 -12.62 11.95
CA ALA A 180 11.17 -12.26 10.58
C ALA A 180 10.21 -12.93 9.59
N SER A 181 9.69 -12.14 8.65
CA SER A 181 8.83 -12.57 7.56
C SER A 181 9.57 -13.52 6.59
N PRO A 182 8.84 -14.38 5.84
CA PRO A 182 9.43 -15.26 4.84
C PRO A 182 10.23 -14.51 3.76
N ALA A 183 11.45 -14.94 3.49
CA ALA A 183 12.28 -14.39 2.42
C ALA A 183 11.83 -14.84 1.03
N GLY A 184 12.14 -14.07 -0.02
CA GLY A 184 11.90 -14.45 -1.41
C GLY A 184 10.46 -14.27 -1.91
N ILE A 185 9.56 -13.71 -1.09
CA ILE A 185 8.18 -13.38 -1.49
C ILE A 185 8.10 -12.02 -2.19
N LEU A 186 8.99 -11.07 -1.83
CA LEU A 186 8.99 -9.74 -2.43
C LEU A 186 9.27 -9.81 -3.94
N PRO A 187 8.47 -9.15 -4.77
CA PRO A 187 8.65 -9.19 -6.21
C PRO A 187 9.97 -8.55 -6.65
N SER A 188 10.69 -9.22 -7.54
CA SER A 188 11.87 -8.68 -8.19
C SER A 188 11.51 -7.60 -9.20
N GLY A 189 12.39 -6.60 -9.37
CA GLY A 189 12.31 -5.63 -10.46
C GLY A 189 12.34 -6.26 -11.87
N HIS A 190 12.69 -7.54 -11.98
CA HIS A 190 12.69 -8.34 -13.21
C HIS A 190 11.50 -9.31 -13.35
N ALA A 191 10.59 -9.33 -12.37
CA ALA A 191 9.45 -10.24 -12.37
C ALA A 191 8.53 -10.01 -13.58
N GLN A 192 7.94 -11.09 -14.09
CA GLN A 192 6.99 -11.01 -15.19
C GLN A 192 5.60 -10.61 -14.68
N SER A 193 4.87 -9.83 -15.48
CA SER A 193 3.53 -9.35 -15.13
C SER A 193 2.56 -10.45 -14.72
N GLY A 194 2.62 -11.64 -15.36
CA GLY A 194 1.78 -12.78 -14.99
C GLY A 194 2.00 -13.27 -13.56
N ASP A 195 3.25 -13.28 -13.09
CA ASP A 195 3.59 -13.69 -11.72
C ASP A 195 3.23 -12.59 -10.72
N LEU A 196 3.45 -11.33 -11.08
CA LEU A 196 3.05 -10.17 -10.26
C LEU A 196 1.54 -10.12 -10.05
N ILE A 197 0.75 -10.34 -11.11
CA ILE A 197 -0.72 -10.37 -11.02
C ILE A 197 -1.17 -11.49 -10.07
N LYS A 198 -0.61 -12.69 -10.18
CA LYS A 198 -0.94 -13.82 -9.29
C LYS A 198 -0.55 -13.54 -7.85
N LEU A 199 0.66 -12.99 -7.64
CA LEU A 199 1.18 -12.68 -6.32
C LEU A 199 0.31 -11.63 -5.62
N PHE A 200 -0.01 -10.52 -6.29
CA PHE A 200 -0.90 -9.49 -5.76
C PHE A 200 -2.32 -10.03 -5.50
N ALA A 201 -2.85 -10.84 -6.42
CA ALA A 201 -4.16 -11.49 -6.23
C ALA A 201 -4.17 -12.42 -5.00
N SER A 202 -3.07 -13.11 -4.70
CA SER A 202 -2.95 -13.97 -3.49
C SER A 202 -3.05 -13.19 -2.18
N LYS A 203 -2.73 -11.88 -2.21
CA LYS A 203 -2.89 -10.93 -1.10
C LYS A 203 -4.18 -10.11 -1.24
N GLY A 204 -5.08 -10.51 -2.13
CA GLY A 204 -6.39 -9.91 -2.36
C GLY A 204 -6.38 -8.67 -3.27
N PHE A 205 -5.26 -8.26 -3.86
CA PHE A 205 -5.17 -7.06 -4.70
C PHE A 205 -5.62 -7.35 -6.13
N SER A 206 -6.43 -6.46 -6.68
CA SER A 206 -6.85 -6.50 -8.08
C SER A 206 -5.72 -6.01 -9.01
N PRO A 207 -5.82 -6.28 -10.33
CA PRO A 207 -4.91 -5.68 -11.30
C PRO A 207 -4.92 -4.14 -11.29
N VAL A 208 -6.04 -3.51 -10.90
CA VAL A 208 -6.14 -2.07 -10.72
C VAL A 208 -5.33 -1.62 -9.51
N ASP A 209 -5.42 -2.34 -8.39
CA ASP A 209 -4.62 -2.05 -7.19
C ASP A 209 -3.12 -2.21 -7.47
N LEU A 210 -2.72 -3.29 -8.16
CA LEU A 210 -1.34 -3.50 -8.59
C LEU A 210 -0.84 -2.34 -9.44
N ALA A 211 -1.58 -1.98 -10.50
CA ALA A 211 -1.20 -0.85 -11.35
C ALA A 211 -1.14 0.46 -10.57
N ALA A 212 -2.04 0.66 -9.60
CA ALA A 212 -2.06 1.88 -8.78
C ALA A 212 -0.83 1.96 -7.87
N LEU A 213 -0.51 0.87 -7.15
CA LEU A 213 0.63 0.79 -6.23
C LEU A 213 1.97 0.98 -6.95
N LEU A 214 2.11 0.47 -8.18
CA LEU A 214 3.28 0.75 -9.02
C LEU A 214 3.52 2.25 -9.24
N GLY A 215 2.48 3.07 -9.20
CA GLY A 215 2.61 4.53 -9.32
C GLY A 215 3.51 5.17 -8.27
N ALA A 216 3.76 4.51 -7.13
CA ALA A 216 4.76 4.97 -6.16
C ALA A 216 6.16 5.14 -6.79
N HIS A 217 6.42 4.49 -7.93
CA HIS A 217 7.65 4.65 -8.68
C HIS A 217 7.86 6.05 -9.27
N THR A 218 6.84 6.94 -9.28
CA THR A 218 7.05 8.36 -9.61
C THR A 218 8.03 9.05 -8.65
N ALA A 219 8.09 8.58 -7.40
CA ALA A 219 9.02 9.09 -6.40
C ALA A 219 10.02 7.99 -6.01
N ALA A 220 10.64 7.31 -6.99
CA ALA A 220 11.56 6.21 -6.74
C ALA A 220 12.87 6.30 -7.55
N LYS A 221 13.92 5.72 -6.97
CA LYS A 221 15.23 5.55 -7.59
C LYS A 221 15.72 4.12 -7.48
N GLN A 222 16.17 3.52 -8.58
CA GLN A 222 16.95 2.29 -8.55
C GLN A 222 18.38 2.58 -8.10
N ARG A 223 18.96 1.67 -7.31
CA ARG A 223 20.36 1.77 -6.86
C ARG A 223 21.16 0.49 -7.08
N SER A 224 20.48 -0.64 -7.12
CA SER A 224 21.09 -1.97 -7.18
C SER A 224 20.67 -2.78 -8.39
N THR A 225 19.61 -2.38 -9.11
CA THR A 225 19.10 -3.13 -10.25
C THR A 225 20.01 -2.98 -11.46
N ALA A 226 20.45 -1.75 -11.72
CA ALA A 226 21.41 -1.45 -12.78
C ALA A 226 22.31 -0.29 -12.32
N PRO A 227 23.38 -0.57 -11.55
CA PRO A 227 24.21 0.47 -10.94
C PRO A 227 24.84 1.45 -11.94
N ASP A 228 25.05 1.02 -13.18
CA ASP A 228 25.64 1.82 -14.26
C ASP A 228 24.60 2.59 -15.10
N GLN A 229 23.32 2.56 -14.72
CA GLN A 229 22.22 3.24 -15.41
C GLN A 229 21.69 4.43 -14.59
N PRO A 230 20.90 5.35 -15.19
CA PRO A 230 20.18 6.37 -14.44
C PRO A 230 19.39 5.78 -13.28
N GLN A 231 19.30 6.51 -12.18
CA GLN A 231 18.66 6.01 -10.97
C GLN A 231 17.16 6.25 -10.99
N GLU A 232 16.73 7.37 -11.55
CA GLU A 232 15.36 7.85 -11.51
C GLU A 232 14.41 7.01 -12.38
N LEU A 233 13.27 6.61 -11.82
CA LEU A 233 12.25 5.82 -12.54
C LEU A 233 11.29 6.67 -13.38
N ASP A 234 11.31 7.99 -13.20
CA ASP A 234 10.75 8.98 -14.11
C ASP A 234 11.58 10.27 -14.08
N SER A 235 11.27 11.22 -14.95
CA SER A 235 12.04 12.48 -15.05
C SER A 235 11.65 13.56 -14.02
N THR A 236 10.64 13.31 -13.17
CA THR A 236 10.15 14.24 -12.14
C THR A 236 10.23 13.64 -10.75
N VAL A 237 11.25 12.80 -10.51
CA VAL A 237 11.43 11.97 -9.31
C VAL A 237 11.20 12.68 -7.96
N GLY A 238 11.37 14.00 -7.90
CA GLY A 238 11.15 14.86 -6.72
C GLY A 238 9.71 15.25 -6.43
N THR A 239 8.76 14.89 -7.30
CA THR A 239 7.34 15.26 -7.26
C THR A 239 6.48 14.01 -7.28
N TRP A 240 5.36 14.03 -6.57
CA TRP A 240 4.36 12.98 -6.61
C TRP A 240 3.34 13.28 -7.72
N ASP A 241 3.67 12.90 -8.95
CA ASP A 241 2.83 13.08 -10.13
C ASP A 241 2.59 11.75 -10.87
N ASN A 242 1.92 11.78 -12.02
CA ASN A 242 1.61 10.57 -12.80
C ASN A 242 2.53 10.38 -14.02
N ARG A 243 3.70 11.02 -14.04
CA ARG A 243 4.62 11.04 -15.18
C ARG A 243 5.24 9.66 -15.43
N PHE A 244 5.56 8.94 -14.36
CA PHE A 244 5.95 7.51 -14.37
C PHE A 244 5.17 6.67 -15.40
N TYR A 245 3.83 6.76 -15.39
CA TYR A 245 3.00 5.96 -16.29
C TYR A 245 3.22 6.33 -17.77
N SER A 246 3.25 7.62 -18.07
CA SER A 246 3.41 8.11 -19.44
C SER A 246 4.81 7.83 -19.99
N GLU A 247 5.84 7.93 -19.14
CA GLU A 247 7.23 7.76 -19.53
C GLU A 247 7.61 6.29 -19.64
N THR A 248 7.11 5.43 -18.75
CA THR A 248 7.23 3.96 -18.87
C THR A 248 6.64 3.47 -20.19
N ARG A 249 5.44 3.95 -20.56
CA ARG A 249 4.78 3.55 -21.82
C ARG A 249 5.51 4.04 -23.06
N SER A 250 6.02 5.26 -23.03
CA SER A 250 6.69 5.87 -24.19
C SER A 250 8.18 5.52 -24.30
N GLY A 251 8.74 4.83 -23.30
CA GLY A 251 10.16 4.51 -23.23
C GLY A 251 11.04 5.75 -23.03
N LYS A 252 10.50 6.81 -22.40
CA LYS A 252 11.18 8.09 -22.17
C LYS A 252 11.65 8.29 -20.73
N ALA A 253 11.32 7.37 -19.83
CA ALA A 253 11.79 7.42 -18.45
C ALA A 253 13.33 7.30 -18.44
N PRO A 254 14.04 7.96 -17.49
CA PRO A 254 15.49 7.81 -17.38
C PRO A 254 15.91 6.34 -17.19
N PHE A 255 15.13 5.59 -16.40
CA PHE A 255 15.23 4.14 -16.29
C PHE A 255 13.84 3.53 -16.15
N THR A 256 13.65 2.32 -16.67
CA THR A 256 12.39 1.56 -16.51
C THR A 256 12.72 0.15 -16.05
N LEU A 257 12.14 -0.25 -14.91
CA LEU A 257 12.28 -1.62 -14.43
C LEU A 257 11.62 -2.59 -15.43
N PRO A 258 12.22 -3.77 -15.70
CA PRO A 258 11.60 -4.74 -16.60
C PRO A 258 10.19 -5.19 -16.16
N SER A 259 9.95 -5.27 -14.85
CA SER A 259 8.62 -5.53 -14.26
C SER A 259 7.61 -4.43 -14.58
N ASP A 260 7.96 -3.16 -14.39
CA ASP A 260 7.10 -2.02 -14.73
C ASP A 260 6.71 -2.02 -16.21
N LYS A 261 7.69 -2.27 -17.08
CA LYS A 261 7.46 -2.40 -18.53
C LYS A 261 6.52 -3.57 -18.84
N SER A 262 6.72 -4.71 -18.19
CA SER A 262 5.86 -5.90 -18.36
C SER A 262 4.42 -5.61 -17.92
N ILE A 263 4.21 -4.91 -16.80
CA ILE A 263 2.88 -4.52 -16.31
C ILE A 263 2.22 -3.48 -17.22
N ALA A 264 2.97 -2.51 -17.73
CA ALA A 264 2.45 -1.49 -18.64
C ALA A 264 1.91 -2.08 -19.96
N GLN A 265 2.43 -3.23 -20.38
CA GLN A 265 2.10 -3.88 -21.65
C GLN A 265 1.12 -5.05 -21.51
N ASN A 266 0.92 -5.58 -20.31
CA ASN A 266 0.04 -6.73 -20.09
C ASN A 266 -1.44 -6.35 -20.28
N PRO A 267 -2.23 -7.12 -21.06
CA PRO A 267 -3.64 -6.79 -21.34
C PRO A 267 -4.54 -6.57 -20.12
N ILE A 268 -4.23 -7.22 -18.98
CA ILE A 268 -5.02 -7.14 -17.75
C ILE A 268 -4.76 -5.83 -17.00
N THR A 269 -3.51 -5.35 -16.98
CA THR A 269 -3.09 -4.16 -16.23
C THR A 269 -2.91 -2.91 -17.09
N MET A 270 -2.81 -3.06 -18.41
CA MET A 270 -2.60 -1.95 -19.34
C MET A 270 -3.76 -0.93 -19.30
N LEU A 271 -5.01 -1.35 -19.12
CA LEU A 271 -6.15 -0.44 -19.04
C LEU A 271 -6.06 0.51 -17.82
N PRO A 272 -5.91 0.03 -16.57
CA PRO A 272 -5.71 0.93 -15.44
C PRO A 272 -4.41 1.74 -15.58
N PHE A 273 -3.31 1.15 -16.06
CA PHE A 273 -2.05 1.86 -16.29
C PHE A 273 -2.20 3.05 -17.26
N ASN A 274 -2.95 2.86 -18.34
CA ASN A 274 -3.26 3.92 -19.31
C ASN A 274 -4.19 4.99 -18.71
N THR A 275 -5.15 4.58 -17.90
CA THR A 275 -6.07 5.50 -17.21
C THR A 275 -5.31 6.42 -16.27
N PHE A 276 -4.36 5.87 -15.50
CA PHE A 276 -3.53 6.63 -14.57
C PHE A 276 -2.55 7.57 -15.28
N ALA A 277 -2.03 7.19 -16.45
CA ALA A 277 -1.25 8.10 -17.31
C ALA A 277 -2.05 9.35 -17.74
N LEU A 278 -3.38 9.22 -17.92
CA LEU A 278 -4.24 10.31 -18.37
C LEU A 278 -4.83 11.13 -17.22
N SER A 279 -4.93 10.55 -16.02
CA SER A 279 -5.61 11.19 -14.89
C SER A 279 -4.92 10.91 -13.57
N LYS A 280 -4.17 11.90 -13.07
CA LYS A 280 -3.63 11.88 -11.70
C LYS A 280 -4.74 11.68 -10.66
N GLY A 281 -5.90 12.32 -10.82
CA GLY A 281 -7.01 12.16 -9.87
C GLY A 281 -7.62 10.75 -9.84
N ALA A 282 -7.66 10.05 -10.97
CA ALA A 282 -8.07 8.65 -11.00
C ALA A 282 -7.03 7.76 -10.31
N TRP A 283 -5.75 8.02 -10.56
CA TRP A 283 -4.65 7.33 -9.89
C TRP A 283 -4.65 7.58 -8.39
N ASP A 284 -4.72 8.84 -7.92
CA ASP A 284 -4.72 9.19 -6.49
C ASP A 284 -5.82 8.42 -5.74
N ARG A 285 -7.04 8.33 -6.30
CA ARG A 285 -8.13 7.57 -5.68
C ARG A 285 -7.83 6.07 -5.57
N ALA A 286 -7.35 5.47 -6.65
CA ALA A 286 -7.01 4.05 -6.67
C ALA A 286 -5.82 3.75 -5.75
N PHE A 287 -4.80 4.62 -5.76
CA PHE A 287 -3.60 4.50 -4.95
C PHE A 287 -3.90 4.65 -3.46
N VAL A 288 -4.69 5.65 -3.06
CA VAL A 288 -5.13 5.79 -1.66
C VAL A 288 -5.84 4.52 -1.19
N SER A 289 -6.78 4.00 -1.99
CA SER A 289 -7.49 2.76 -1.67
C SER A 289 -6.55 1.57 -1.53
N ALA A 290 -5.64 1.39 -2.48
CA ALA A 290 -4.70 0.26 -2.50
C ALA A 290 -3.67 0.35 -1.37
N MET A 291 -3.14 1.54 -1.07
CA MET A 291 -2.21 1.75 0.06
C MET A 291 -2.91 1.53 1.41
N THR A 292 -4.14 2.02 1.59
CA THR A 292 -4.91 1.75 2.83
C THR A 292 -5.20 0.26 3.00
N LYS A 293 -5.42 -0.47 1.90
CA LYS A 293 -5.56 -1.93 1.95
C LYS A 293 -4.24 -2.62 2.28
N MET A 294 -3.13 -2.16 1.69
CA MET A 294 -1.79 -2.70 1.94
C MET A 294 -1.35 -2.51 3.38
N SER A 295 -1.63 -1.35 3.99
CA SER A 295 -1.26 -1.06 5.38
C SER A 295 -2.06 -1.84 6.44
N MET A 296 -2.98 -2.70 6.00
CA MET A 296 -3.80 -3.59 6.82
C MET A 296 -3.51 -5.08 6.58
N ILE A 297 -2.49 -5.43 5.78
CA ILE A 297 -2.10 -6.84 5.59
C ILE A 297 -1.65 -7.41 6.94
N GLY A 298 -2.33 -8.46 7.40
CA GLY A 298 -2.01 -9.15 8.65
C GLY A 298 -2.28 -8.34 9.92
N VAL A 299 -3.01 -7.22 9.83
CA VAL A 299 -3.32 -6.33 10.96
C VAL A 299 -4.78 -6.51 11.38
N ASP A 300 -5.02 -6.68 12.68
CA ASP A 300 -6.37 -6.59 13.24
C ASP A 300 -6.84 -5.13 13.25
N ALA A 301 -8.06 -4.88 12.77
CA ALA A 301 -8.63 -3.54 12.73
C ALA A 301 -9.12 -3.07 14.10
N ASP A 302 -9.36 -4.00 15.03
CA ASP A 302 -9.86 -3.70 16.36
C ASP A 302 -8.83 -2.92 17.19
N GLY A 303 -9.29 -1.84 17.82
CA GLY A 303 -8.43 -0.98 18.65
C GLY A 303 -7.56 0.02 17.88
N LEU A 304 -7.55 0.00 16.54
CA LEU A 304 -6.75 0.97 15.78
C LEU A 304 -7.32 2.40 15.85
N ILE A 305 -6.44 3.36 16.13
CA ILE A 305 -6.74 4.79 16.26
C ILE A 305 -6.41 5.51 14.95
N ASP A 306 -7.33 6.34 14.43
CA ASP A 306 -7.06 7.16 13.24
C ASP A 306 -6.14 8.35 13.59
N CYS A 307 -4.93 8.32 13.03
CA CYS A 307 -3.90 9.33 13.20
C CYS A 307 -3.65 10.16 11.94
N THR A 308 -4.56 10.11 10.96
CA THR A 308 -4.45 10.88 9.71
C THR A 308 -4.34 12.38 9.95
N SER A 309 -4.91 12.90 11.04
CA SER A 309 -4.81 14.33 11.39
C SER A 309 -3.41 14.76 11.82
N ALA A 310 -2.53 13.84 12.22
CA ALA A 310 -1.15 14.12 12.59
C ALA A 310 -0.22 14.29 11.37
N LEU A 311 -0.67 13.92 10.16
CA LEU A 311 0.06 14.15 8.92
C LEU A 311 0.20 15.64 8.61
N PRO A 312 1.25 16.07 7.87
CA PRO A 312 1.46 17.47 7.58
C PRO A 312 0.30 18.06 6.78
N GLY A 313 -0.15 19.25 7.17
CA GLY A 313 -1.35 19.90 6.63
C GLY A 313 -2.68 19.46 7.29
N GLY A 314 -2.71 18.36 8.05
CA GLY A 314 -3.89 17.84 8.74
C GLY A 314 -4.85 17.04 7.86
N SER A 315 -6.10 16.83 8.32
CA SER A 315 -7.04 15.89 7.70
C SER A 315 -7.53 16.29 6.30
N ARG A 316 -8.00 15.30 5.52
CA ARG A 316 -8.58 15.44 4.17
C ARG A 316 -9.66 16.51 4.03
N LYS A 317 -10.43 16.80 5.10
CA LYS A 317 -11.41 17.90 5.11
C LYS A 317 -10.75 19.28 4.98
N ARG A 318 -9.55 19.44 5.55
CA ARG A 318 -8.75 20.67 5.43
C ARG A 318 -8.12 20.79 4.04
N ASP A 319 -7.71 19.67 3.43
CA ASP A 319 -7.25 19.63 2.04
C ASP A 319 -8.36 20.01 1.05
N ILE A 320 -9.58 19.49 1.21
CA ILE A 320 -10.75 19.89 0.39
C ILE A 320 -11.08 21.37 0.57
N ARG A 321 -10.90 21.93 1.78
CA ARG A 321 -11.09 23.35 2.04
C ARG A 321 -10.00 24.22 1.41
N ASN A 322 -8.82 23.67 1.18
CA ASN A 322 -7.67 24.36 0.61
C ASN A 322 -7.48 24.10 -0.90
N SER A 323 -8.22 23.15 -1.50
CA SER A 323 -8.17 22.91 -2.95
C SER A 323 -8.96 23.96 -3.74
N ASN A 324 -8.50 24.25 -4.95
CA ASN A 324 -9.14 25.20 -5.88
C ASN A 324 -10.59 24.80 -6.17
N ILE A 325 -11.46 25.80 -6.33
CA ILE A 325 -12.90 25.59 -6.47
C ILE A 325 -13.25 24.70 -7.67
N PHE A 326 -12.43 24.71 -8.73
CA PHE A 326 -12.62 23.90 -9.94
C PHE A 326 -12.36 22.40 -9.73
N ASP A 327 -11.55 22.01 -8.74
CA ASP A 327 -11.34 20.60 -8.38
C ASP A 327 -12.48 20.04 -7.51
N ARG A 328 -13.33 20.92 -6.97
CA ARG A 328 -14.50 20.55 -6.16
C ARG A 328 -15.73 20.20 -7.00
N PHE A 329 -15.72 20.50 -8.29
CA PHE A 329 -16.90 20.36 -9.17
C PHE A 329 -16.76 19.34 -10.29
N LYS A 330 -15.69 18.51 -10.29
CA LYS A 330 -15.66 17.30 -11.11
C LYS A 330 -16.22 16.12 -10.33
N PHE A 331 -17.55 16.01 -10.34
CA PHE A 331 -18.30 14.81 -9.97
C PHE A 331 -19.04 14.30 -11.20
#